data_AF-A0A8S0GZ61-F1
#
_entry.id   AF-A0A8S0GZ61-F1
#
_cell.length_a   1.000
_cell.length_b   1.000
_cell.length_c   1.000
_cell.angle_alpha   90.00
_cell.angle_beta   90.00
_cell.angle_gamma   90.00
#
_symmetry.space_group_name_H-M   'P 1'
#
loop_
_entity.id
_entity.type
_entity.pdbx_description
1 polymer ?
#
loop_
_entity_poly.entity_id
_entity_poly.type
_entity_poly.pdbx_seq_one_letter_code
_entity_poly.pdbx_strand_id
1 'polypeptide(L)'
;MPVPDSGRAAMPCTLEAPRAGPLPVGAQLRQLRRQARLSQLDLALQAGISQRHLSCVETGRAQPSPALLDALLTTLDTPLPQRNRVFLAAGYAPRYAALPLADPGLAPVRAALMHLLKANNPAPAIVIDSGWQVLAANQATAALFQLLGLSQHAMEQGFNLLTALLEPGGFGDCLINAEEVRQVAWQRASREAMGDPGLAALLAGLPFPGESPATRARPSRCC
;
A
#
# COMPACT_ATOMS: atom_id res chain seq x y z
N MET A 1 54.67 -2.64 44.72
CA MET A 1 54.38 -3.04 43.32
C MET A 1 52.87 -3.28 43.20
N PRO A 2 52.09 -2.29 42.73
CA PRO A 2 50.65 -2.46 42.54
C PRO A 2 50.34 -3.09 41.18
N VAL A 3 49.31 -3.94 41.17
CA VAL A 3 48.76 -4.65 40.02
C VAL A 3 47.89 -3.69 39.20
N PRO A 4 47.94 -3.66 37.85
CA PRO A 4 47.14 -2.73 37.08
C PRO A 4 45.67 -3.17 36.96
N ASP A 5 44.82 -2.15 37.10
CA ASP A 5 43.37 -2.16 37.01
C ASP A 5 42.92 -2.54 35.58
N SER A 6 42.30 -3.70 35.43
CA SER A 6 41.74 -4.17 34.16
C SER A 6 40.35 -3.59 33.99
N GLY A 7 40.27 -2.48 33.27
CA GLY A 7 39.03 -1.79 32.92
C GLY A 7 37.99 -2.73 32.30
N ARG A 8 36.87 -2.89 33.00
CA ARG A 8 35.64 -3.42 32.43
C ARG A 8 35.10 -2.42 31.40
N ALA A 9 35.34 -2.72 30.14
CA ALA A 9 34.65 -2.09 29.03
C ALA A 9 33.13 -2.29 29.21
N ALA A 10 32.43 -1.18 29.43
CA ALA A 10 30.98 -1.13 29.35
C ALA A 10 30.55 -1.44 27.92
N MET A 11 29.93 -2.61 27.73
CA MET A 11 29.24 -2.96 26.49
C MET A 11 28.02 -2.04 26.36
N PRO A 12 27.87 -1.26 25.29
CA PRO A 12 26.65 -0.51 25.07
C PRO A 12 25.53 -1.51 24.83
N CYS A 13 24.58 -1.60 25.77
CA CYS A 13 23.25 -2.14 25.52
C CYS A 13 22.65 -1.33 24.37
N THR A 14 22.80 -1.83 23.15
CA THR A 14 21.91 -1.49 22.04
C THR A 14 20.50 -1.90 22.47
N LEU A 15 19.73 -0.93 22.96
CA LEU A 15 18.28 -1.03 22.98
C LEU A 15 17.83 -1.15 21.52
N GLU A 16 17.64 -2.38 21.05
CA GLU A 16 16.80 -2.64 19.88
C GLU A 16 15.43 -2.01 20.18
N ALA A 17 15.09 -0.97 19.42
CA ALA A 17 13.75 -0.40 19.44
C ALA A 17 12.75 -1.53 19.14
N PRO A 18 11.63 -1.64 19.88
CA PRO A 18 10.65 -2.67 19.61
C PRO A 18 10.16 -2.52 18.18
N ARG A 19 10.40 -3.54 17.33
CA ARG A 19 9.73 -3.67 16.03
C ARG A 19 8.24 -3.59 16.32
N ALA A 20 7.62 -2.47 15.95
CA ALA A 20 6.21 -2.22 16.24
C ALA A 20 5.39 -3.38 15.66
N GLY A 21 4.87 -4.24 16.54
CA GLY A 21 3.94 -5.29 16.14
C GLY A 21 2.73 -4.66 15.45
N PRO A 22 2.01 -5.43 14.60
CA PRO A 22 0.81 -4.91 13.95
C PRO A 22 -0.13 -4.30 15.00
N LEU A 23 -0.63 -3.09 14.71
CA LEU A 23 -1.51 -2.35 15.61
C LEU A 23 -2.63 -3.24 16.16
N PRO A 24 -2.99 -3.15 17.45
CA PRO A 24 -4.12 -3.90 17.99
C PRO A 24 -5.41 -3.65 17.20
N VAL A 25 -6.29 -4.65 17.10
CA VAL A 25 -7.56 -4.55 16.35
C VAL A 25 -8.36 -3.29 16.69
N GLY A 26 -8.46 -2.93 17.98
CA GLY A 26 -9.18 -1.74 18.43
C GLY A 26 -8.57 -0.43 17.90
N ALA A 27 -7.24 -0.34 17.86
CA ALA A 27 -6.53 0.80 17.30
C ALA A 27 -6.73 0.90 15.78
N GLN A 28 -6.72 -0.23 15.07
CA GLN A 28 -7.01 -0.27 13.63
C GLN A 28 -8.44 0.19 13.32
N LEU A 29 -9.45 -0.31 14.05
CA LEU A 29 -10.84 0.12 13.88
C LEU A 29 -11.02 1.62 14.17
N ARG A 30 -10.37 2.14 15.22
CA ARG A 30 -10.38 3.58 15.52
C ARG A 30 -9.75 4.41 14.41
N GLN A 31 -8.65 3.94 13.82
CA GLN A 31 -8.00 4.61 12.70
C GLN A 31 -8.89 4.64 11.46
N LEU A 32 -9.46 3.49 11.07
CA LEU A 32 -10.39 3.38 9.96
C LEU A 32 -11.61 4.30 10.14
N ARG A 33 -12.20 4.33 11.35
CA ARG A 33 -13.30 5.23 11.67
C ARG A 33 -12.93 6.70 11.51
N ARG A 34 -11.72 7.10 11.94
CA ARG A 34 -11.22 8.47 11.77
C ARG A 34 -10.97 8.82 10.32
N GLN A 35 -10.46 7.88 9.52
CA GLN A 35 -10.29 8.05 8.06
C GLN A 35 -11.64 8.24 7.37
N ALA A 36 -12.66 7.48 7.78
CA ALA A 36 -14.05 7.63 7.34
C ALA A 36 -14.77 8.87 7.93
N ARG A 37 -14.10 9.65 8.80
CA ARG A 37 -14.63 10.85 9.48
C ARG A 37 -15.93 10.60 10.28
N LEU A 38 -16.13 9.38 10.80
CA LEU A 38 -17.29 9.03 11.62
C LEU A 38 -17.02 9.23 13.11
N SER A 39 -18.02 9.71 13.86
CA SER A 39 -17.96 9.65 15.33
C SER A 39 -18.16 8.20 15.81
N GLN A 40 -17.81 7.91 17.07
CA GLN A 40 -18.14 6.59 17.65
C GLN A 40 -19.65 6.37 17.68
N LEU A 41 -20.45 7.42 17.88
CA LEU A 41 -21.90 7.31 17.91
C LEU A 41 -22.43 6.93 16.53
N ASP A 42 -21.97 7.60 15.47
CA ASP A 42 -22.44 7.35 14.11
C ASP A 42 -22.13 5.93 13.66
N LEU A 43 -20.89 5.46 13.88
CA LEU A 43 -20.50 4.10 13.52
C LEU A 43 -21.29 3.07 14.33
N ALA A 44 -21.51 3.31 15.62
CA ALA A 44 -22.25 2.39 16.48
C ALA A 44 -23.72 2.28 16.03
N LEU A 45 -24.37 3.39 15.69
CA LEU A 45 -25.73 3.41 15.19
C LEU A 45 -25.85 2.65 13.86
N GLN A 46 -24.93 2.89 12.92
CA GLN A 46 -24.93 2.22 11.62
C GLN A 46 -24.62 0.72 11.73
N ALA A 47 -23.76 0.32 12.68
CA ALA A 47 -23.42 -1.08 12.93
C ALA A 47 -24.40 -1.80 13.87
N GLY A 48 -25.43 -1.11 14.38
CA GLY A 48 -26.44 -1.70 15.25
C GLY A 48 -25.94 -2.08 16.66
N ILE A 49 -24.96 -1.35 17.20
CA ILE A 49 -24.38 -1.60 18.53
C ILE A 49 -24.43 -0.36 19.42
N SER A 50 -24.17 -0.53 20.72
CA SER A 50 -24.02 0.62 21.61
C SER A 50 -22.66 1.32 21.39
N GLN A 51 -22.66 2.66 21.46
CA GLN A 51 -21.43 3.46 21.42
C GLN A 51 -20.46 3.10 22.55
N ARG A 52 -20.97 2.74 23.73
CA ARG A 52 -20.16 2.22 24.84
C ARG A 52 -19.43 0.94 24.47
N HIS A 53 -20.11 -0.01 23.81
CA HIS A 53 -19.48 -1.26 23.37
C HIS A 53 -18.41 -1.00 22.31
N LEU A 54 -18.68 -0.13 21.32
CA LEU A 54 -17.69 0.28 20.33
C LEU A 54 -16.45 0.91 21.00
N SER A 55 -16.65 1.78 22.00
CA SER A 55 -15.55 2.39 22.75
C SER A 55 -14.69 1.35 23.49
N CYS A 56 -15.31 0.32 24.10
CA CYS A 56 -14.58 -0.79 24.71
C CYS A 56 -13.76 -1.58 23.67
N VAL A 57 -14.31 -1.82 22.47
CA VAL A 57 -13.60 -2.50 21.38
C VAL A 57 -12.41 -1.65 20.90
N GLU A 58 -12.60 -0.36 20.64
CA GLU A 58 -11.54 0.55 20.18
C GLU A 58 -10.40 0.72 21.20
N THR A 59 -10.71 0.58 22.49
CA THR A 59 -9.73 0.68 23.59
C THR A 59 -9.13 -0.68 23.99
N GLY A 60 -9.52 -1.77 23.33
CA GLY A 60 -9.02 -3.12 23.62
C GLY A 60 -9.60 -3.75 24.90
N ARG A 61 -10.60 -3.12 25.52
CA ARG A 61 -11.29 -3.65 26.72
C ARG A 61 -12.29 -4.75 26.39
N ALA A 62 -12.66 -4.92 25.13
CA ALA A 62 -13.54 -5.98 24.65
C ALA A 62 -13.02 -6.54 23.32
N GLN A 63 -13.07 -7.87 23.16
CA GLN A 63 -12.74 -8.53 21.91
C GLN A 63 -13.99 -8.62 21.03
N PRO A 64 -13.97 -8.07 19.79
CA PRO A 64 -15.12 -8.13 18.90
C PRO A 64 -15.29 -9.56 18.35
N SER A 65 -16.52 -10.04 18.22
CA SER A 65 -16.79 -11.29 17.53
C SER A 65 -16.51 -11.16 16.02
N PRO A 66 -16.31 -12.26 15.26
CA PRO A 66 -16.11 -12.19 13.82
C PRO A 66 -17.26 -11.50 13.07
N ALA A 67 -18.49 -11.71 13.52
CA ALA A 67 -19.68 -11.09 12.92
C ALA A 67 -19.73 -9.58 13.20
N LEU A 68 -19.41 -9.16 14.42
CA LEU A 68 -19.32 -7.74 14.77
C LEU A 68 -18.20 -7.05 13.98
N LEU A 69 -17.06 -7.71 13.85
CA LEU A 69 -15.93 -7.18 13.10
C LEU A 69 -16.27 -6.98 11.62
N ASP A 70 -16.95 -7.95 11.00
CA ASP A 70 -17.41 -7.85 9.63
C ASP A 70 -18.43 -6.73 9.43
N ALA A 71 -19.37 -6.57 10.38
CA ALA A 71 -20.35 -5.48 10.36
C ALA A 71 -19.67 -4.11 10.41
N LEU A 72 -18.76 -3.89 11.37
CA LEU A 72 -18.01 -2.63 11.50
C LEU A 72 -17.19 -2.32 10.24
N LEU A 73 -16.47 -3.31 9.70
CA LEU A 73 -15.65 -3.14 8.50
C LEU A 73 -16.47 -2.91 7.23
N THR A 74 -17.69 -3.46 7.18
CA THR A 74 -18.65 -3.19 6.10
C THR A 74 -19.20 -1.78 6.19
N THR A 75 -19.59 -1.32 7.38
CA THR A 75 -20.04 0.06 7.60
C THR A 75 -18.96 1.09 7.29
N LEU A 76 -17.69 0.76 7.55
CA LEU A 76 -16.54 1.59 7.23
C LEU A 76 -16.10 1.53 5.76
N ASP A 77 -16.83 0.80 4.91
CA ASP A 77 -16.50 0.54 3.51
C ASP A 77 -15.03 0.13 3.30
N THR A 78 -14.52 -0.71 4.22
CA THR A 78 -13.10 -1.06 4.26
C THR A 78 -12.77 -2.02 3.11
N PRO A 79 -11.70 -1.78 2.31
CA PRO A 79 -11.29 -2.69 1.25
C PRO A 79 -10.99 -4.11 1.74
N LEU A 80 -11.34 -5.13 0.96
CA LEU A 80 -11.19 -6.55 1.33
C LEU A 80 -9.80 -6.95 1.85
N PRO A 81 -8.68 -6.50 1.23
CA PRO A 81 -7.34 -6.83 1.74
C PRO A 81 -7.13 -6.27 3.15
N GLN A 82 -7.61 -5.06 3.41
CA GLN A 82 -7.50 -4.42 4.72
C GLN A 82 -8.42 -5.10 5.75
N ARG A 83 -9.62 -5.57 5.35
CA ARG A 83 -10.47 -6.40 6.23
C ARG A 83 -9.73 -7.63 6.74
N ASN A 84 -9.06 -8.36 5.84
CA ASN A 84 -8.28 -9.54 6.25
C ASN A 84 -7.19 -9.22 7.27
N ARG A 85 -6.53 -8.07 7.16
CA ARG A 85 -5.53 -7.64 8.16
C ARG A 85 -6.15 -7.38 9.52
N VAL A 86 -7.35 -6.78 9.55
CA VAL A 86 -8.09 -6.56 10.80
C VAL A 86 -8.56 -7.90 11.40
N PHE A 87 -9.01 -8.85 10.58
CA PHE A 87 -9.35 -10.22 11.03
C PHE A 87 -8.12 -10.92 11.63
N LEU A 88 -6.97 -10.89 10.95
CA LEU A 88 -5.71 -11.45 11.45
C LEU A 88 -5.30 -10.83 12.78
N ALA A 89 -5.36 -9.50 12.90
CA ALA A 89 -5.03 -8.79 14.14
C ALA A 89 -6.00 -9.06 15.30
N ALA A 90 -7.21 -9.53 15.00
CA ALA A 90 -8.19 -9.97 16.00
C ALA A 90 -8.02 -11.46 16.40
N GLY A 91 -7.07 -12.18 15.79
CA GLY A 91 -6.84 -13.61 16.01
C GLY A 91 -7.72 -14.53 15.15
N TYR A 92 -8.30 -14.01 14.06
CA TYR A 92 -9.14 -14.77 13.14
C TYR A 92 -8.44 -15.05 11.80
N ALA A 93 -8.89 -16.08 11.09
CA ALA A 93 -8.41 -16.36 9.74
C ALA A 93 -8.87 -15.29 8.73
N PRO A 94 -8.07 -14.97 7.70
CA PRO A 94 -8.51 -14.15 6.57
C PRO A 94 -9.76 -14.75 5.93
N ARG A 95 -10.74 -13.90 5.58
CA ARG A 95 -12.03 -14.36 5.02
C ARG A 95 -12.15 -14.12 3.52
N TYR A 96 -11.41 -13.16 2.99
CA TYR A 96 -11.53 -12.73 1.61
C TYR A 96 -10.29 -13.16 0.81
N ALA A 97 -10.43 -14.07 -0.14
CA ALA A 97 -9.29 -14.47 -0.98
C ALA A 97 -8.95 -13.35 -1.97
N ALA A 98 -7.67 -12.95 -2.03
CA ALA A 98 -7.14 -12.16 -3.13
C ALA A 98 -6.65 -13.12 -4.22
N LEU A 99 -7.53 -13.42 -5.18
CA LEU A 99 -7.19 -14.30 -6.30
C LEU A 99 -6.40 -13.49 -7.35
N PRO A 100 -5.27 -14.02 -7.87
CA PRO A 100 -4.57 -13.36 -8.96
C PRO A 100 -5.47 -13.29 -10.19
N LEU A 101 -5.33 -12.26 -11.03
CA LEU A 101 -6.15 -12.14 -12.25
C LEU A 101 -6.03 -13.35 -13.19
N ALA A 102 -4.90 -14.06 -13.13
CA ALA A 102 -4.64 -15.30 -13.86
C ALA A 102 -5.42 -16.52 -13.31
N ASP A 103 -6.03 -16.41 -12.13
CA ASP A 103 -6.75 -17.50 -11.49
C ASP A 103 -7.89 -18.02 -12.40
N PRO A 104 -8.08 -19.35 -12.50
CA PRO A 104 -9.18 -19.94 -13.27
C PRO A 104 -10.56 -19.45 -12.81
N GLY A 105 -10.77 -19.21 -11.51
CA GLY A 105 -12.01 -18.70 -10.94
C GLY A 105 -12.36 -17.28 -11.38
N LEU A 106 -11.38 -16.51 -11.85
CA LEU A 106 -11.57 -15.16 -12.41
C LEU A 106 -11.62 -15.13 -13.94
N ALA A 107 -11.71 -16.28 -14.62
CA ALA A 107 -11.74 -16.33 -16.09
C ALA A 107 -12.83 -15.45 -16.74
N PRO A 108 -14.08 -15.38 -16.23
CA PRO A 108 -15.10 -14.48 -16.79
C PRO A 108 -14.74 -12.99 -16.65
N VAL A 109 -14.19 -12.60 -15.50
CA VAL A 109 -13.74 -11.23 -15.22
C VAL A 109 -12.57 -10.85 -16.14
N ARG A 110 -11.59 -11.75 -16.27
CA ARG A 110 -10.46 -11.56 -17.18
C ARG A 110 -10.92 -11.41 -18.63
N ALA A 111 -11.86 -12.22 -19.09
CA ALA A 111 -12.42 -12.10 -20.43
C ALA A 111 -13.10 -10.73 -20.65
N ALA A 112 -13.89 -10.26 -19.69
CA ALA A 112 -14.52 -8.93 -19.75
C ALA A 112 -13.49 -7.79 -19.82
N LEU A 113 -12.44 -7.85 -18.99
CA LEU A 113 -11.34 -6.88 -19.02
C LEU A 113 -10.61 -6.87 -20.38
N MET A 114 -10.35 -8.05 -20.97
CA MET A 114 -9.72 -8.14 -22.29
C MET A 114 -10.60 -7.54 -23.39
N HIS A 115 -11.92 -7.73 -23.31
CA HIS A 115 -12.86 -7.10 -24.23
C HIS A 115 -12.83 -5.58 -24.13
N LEU A 116 -12.82 -5.02 -22.91
CA LEU A 116 -12.73 -3.57 -22.69
C LEU A 116 -11.41 -3.00 -23.22
N LEU A 117 -10.28 -3.64 -22.93
CA LEU A 117 -8.97 -3.25 -23.45
C LEU A 117 -8.95 -3.23 -24.98
N LYS A 118 -9.52 -4.27 -25.61
CA LYS A 118 -9.59 -4.38 -27.07
C LYS A 118 -10.50 -3.29 -27.68
N ALA A 119 -11.65 -3.04 -27.06
CA ALA A 119 -12.61 -2.02 -27.51
C ALA A 119 -12.04 -0.59 -27.44
N ASN A 120 -11.09 -0.35 -26.54
CA ASN A 120 -10.47 0.96 -26.40
C ASN A 120 -9.42 1.27 -27.48
N ASN A 121 -9.04 0.33 -28.35
CA ASN A 121 -8.13 0.63 -29.46
C ASN A 121 -8.78 1.66 -30.42
N PRO A 122 -8.04 2.67 -30.91
CA PRO A 122 -6.58 2.82 -30.84
C PRO A 122 -6.05 3.60 -29.62
N ALA A 123 -6.89 3.96 -28.65
CA ALA A 123 -6.44 4.66 -27.45
C ALA A 123 -5.71 3.70 -26.48
N PRO A 124 -4.51 4.04 -25.97
CA PRO A 124 -3.79 3.23 -24.99
C PRO A 124 -4.62 2.97 -23.72
N ALA A 125 -4.61 1.73 -23.25
CA ALA A 125 -5.25 1.32 -22.01
C ALA A 125 -4.44 0.22 -21.30
N ILE A 126 -4.49 0.24 -19.97
CA ILE A 126 -3.84 -0.72 -19.07
C ILE A 126 -4.77 -1.12 -17.93
N VAL A 127 -4.54 -2.31 -17.38
CA VAL A 127 -5.12 -2.78 -16.13
C VAL A 127 -4.01 -2.85 -15.10
N ILE A 128 -4.22 -2.24 -13.94
CA ILE A 128 -3.29 -2.29 -12.81
C ILE A 128 -3.95 -2.91 -11.58
N ASP A 129 -3.16 -3.55 -10.71
CA ASP A 129 -3.61 -3.97 -9.39
C ASP A 129 -3.43 -2.88 -8.32
N SER A 130 -3.73 -3.20 -7.06
CA SER A 130 -3.56 -2.27 -5.93
C SER A 130 -2.11 -1.92 -5.62
N GLY A 131 -1.15 -2.73 -6.09
CA GLY A 131 0.28 -2.47 -6.00
C GLY A 131 0.84 -1.69 -7.19
N TRP A 132 -0.02 -1.19 -8.09
CA TRP A 132 0.34 -0.52 -9.34
C TRP A 132 1.10 -1.41 -10.33
N GLN A 133 0.99 -2.73 -10.19
CA GLN A 133 1.53 -3.67 -11.15
C GLN A 133 0.65 -3.70 -12.40
N VAL A 134 1.21 -3.51 -13.60
CA VAL A 134 0.46 -3.67 -14.85
C VAL A 134 0.18 -5.15 -15.10
N LEU A 135 -1.09 -5.51 -15.05
CA LEU A 135 -1.58 -6.88 -15.24
C LEU A 135 -1.89 -7.20 -16.70
N ALA A 136 -2.29 -6.18 -17.47
CA ALA A 136 -2.60 -6.31 -18.88
C ALA A 136 -2.60 -4.95 -19.57
N ALA A 137 -2.40 -4.96 -20.88
CA ALA A 137 -2.39 -3.77 -21.73
C ALA A 137 -3.01 -4.10 -23.09
N ASN A 138 -3.58 -3.09 -23.74
CA ASN A 138 -4.03 -3.24 -25.12
C ASN A 138 -2.87 -3.06 -26.12
N GLN A 139 -3.14 -3.34 -27.40
CA GLN A 139 -2.15 -3.25 -28.47
C GLN A 139 -1.60 -1.83 -28.63
N ALA A 140 -2.45 -0.81 -28.47
CA ALA A 140 -2.03 0.58 -28.54
C ALA A 140 -1.00 0.95 -27.46
N THR A 141 -1.19 0.49 -26.21
CA THR A 141 -0.19 0.67 -25.15
C THR A 141 1.13 -0.04 -25.50
N ALA A 142 1.07 -1.27 -26.00
CA ALA A 142 2.28 -2.00 -26.38
C ALA A 142 3.08 -1.25 -27.48
N ALA A 143 2.39 -0.69 -28.48
CA ALA A 143 3.02 0.14 -29.51
C ALA A 143 3.62 1.43 -28.92
N LEU A 144 2.90 2.11 -28.03
CA LEU A 144 3.40 3.30 -27.33
C LEU A 144 4.67 2.99 -26.54
N PHE A 145 4.70 1.89 -25.79
CA PHE A 145 5.87 1.50 -25.00
C PHE A 145 7.07 1.16 -25.87
N GLN A 146 6.86 0.49 -27.00
CA GLN A 146 7.92 0.26 -27.98
C GLN A 146 8.51 1.56 -28.54
N LEU A 147 7.66 2.55 -28.87
CA LEU A 147 8.11 3.86 -29.35
C LEU A 147 8.97 4.60 -28.31
N LEU A 148 8.73 4.34 -27.03
CA LEU A 148 9.48 4.91 -25.90
C LEU A 148 10.70 4.08 -25.50
N GLY A 149 11.02 3.01 -26.24
CA GLY A 149 12.17 2.15 -25.96
C GLY A 149 11.98 1.19 -24.78
N LEU A 150 10.75 1.05 -24.26
CA LEU A 150 10.42 0.05 -23.25
C LEU A 150 10.24 -1.31 -23.91
N SER A 151 11.15 -2.24 -23.63
CA SER A 151 11.11 -3.58 -24.19
C SER A 151 9.86 -4.36 -23.72
N GLN A 152 9.25 -5.15 -24.61
CA GLN A 152 8.14 -6.03 -24.24
C GLN A 152 8.52 -7.02 -23.13
N HIS A 153 9.78 -7.41 -23.06
CA HIS A 153 10.28 -8.30 -22.01
C HIS A 153 10.20 -7.67 -20.62
N ALA A 154 10.37 -6.35 -20.50
CA ALA A 154 10.16 -5.63 -19.24
C ALA A 154 8.69 -5.64 -18.81
N MET A 155 7.74 -5.72 -19.74
CA MET A 155 6.32 -5.92 -19.42
C MET A 155 6.04 -7.35 -18.95
N GLU A 156 6.69 -8.35 -19.53
CA GLU A 156 6.53 -9.76 -19.19
C GLU A 156 7.13 -10.11 -17.82
N GLN A 157 8.23 -9.46 -17.43
CA GLN A 157 8.88 -9.66 -16.14
C GLN A 157 8.18 -8.95 -14.96
N GLY A 158 7.11 -8.20 -15.24
CA GLY A 158 6.41 -7.36 -14.27
C GLY A 158 6.80 -5.90 -14.43
N PHE A 159 5.83 -5.07 -14.80
CA PHE A 159 6.00 -3.64 -15.04
C PHE A 159 5.23 -2.81 -14.01
N ASN A 160 5.91 -2.37 -12.96
CA ASN A 160 5.29 -1.50 -11.98
C ASN A 160 5.21 -0.06 -12.51
N LEU A 161 3.98 0.45 -12.65
CA LEU A 161 3.73 1.76 -13.22
C LEU A 161 4.29 2.90 -12.34
N LEU A 162 4.26 2.76 -11.02
CA LEU A 162 4.83 3.79 -10.13
C LEU A 162 6.33 3.87 -10.25
N THR A 163 7.02 2.72 -10.24
CA THR A 163 8.47 2.67 -10.43
C THR A 163 8.84 3.29 -11.78
N ALA A 164 8.13 2.93 -12.85
CA ALA A 164 8.37 3.49 -14.18
C ALA A 164 8.13 5.01 -14.25
N LEU A 165 7.17 5.55 -13.50
CA LEU A 165 6.88 6.98 -13.48
C LEU A 165 7.86 7.77 -12.60
N LEU A 166 8.27 7.22 -11.46
CA LEU A 166 9.00 7.94 -10.43
C LEU A 166 10.51 7.76 -10.52
N GLU A 167 11.01 6.60 -10.94
CA GLU A 167 12.46 6.39 -11.02
C GLU A 167 13.12 7.23 -12.13
N PRO A 168 14.34 7.73 -11.89
CA PRO A 168 15.14 8.38 -12.92
C PRO A 168 15.48 7.38 -14.05
N GLY A 169 15.41 7.83 -15.29
CA GLY A 169 15.57 6.98 -16.47
C GLY A 169 14.33 6.13 -16.80
N GLY A 170 13.24 6.28 -16.05
CA GLY A 170 11.96 5.62 -16.31
C GLY A 170 11.07 6.33 -17.32
N PHE A 171 9.90 5.75 -17.58
CA PHE A 171 8.82 6.31 -18.41
C PHE A 171 8.45 7.76 -18.03
N GLY A 172 8.55 8.13 -16.76
CA GLY A 172 8.26 9.48 -16.30
C GLY A 172 9.11 10.57 -16.97
N ASP A 173 10.35 10.27 -17.35
CA ASP A 173 11.25 11.24 -18.00
C ASP A 173 10.88 11.51 -19.47
N CYS A 174 10.07 10.65 -20.08
CA CYS A 174 9.56 10.85 -21.44
C CYS A 174 8.38 11.84 -21.50
N LEU A 175 7.82 12.24 -20.35
CA LEU A 175 6.64 13.09 -20.27
C LEU A 175 7.01 14.57 -20.32
N ILE A 176 6.27 15.33 -21.14
CA ILE A 176 6.43 16.79 -21.23
C ILE A 176 6.11 17.46 -19.88
N ASN A 177 5.09 16.97 -19.17
CA ASN A 177 4.67 17.44 -17.84
C ASN A 177 5.01 16.41 -16.74
N ALA A 178 6.21 15.84 -16.79
CA ALA A 178 6.67 14.79 -15.87
C ALA A 178 6.40 15.10 -14.39
N GLU A 179 6.75 16.31 -13.93
CA GLU A 179 6.60 16.68 -12.52
C GLU A 179 5.13 16.65 -12.07
N GLU A 180 4.21 17.18 -12.87
CA GLU A 180 2.78 17.16 -12.56
C GLU A 180 2.25 15.73 -12.46
N VAL A 181 2.60 14.88 -13.44
CA VAL A 181 2.16 13.48 -13.45
C VAL A 181 2.75 12.71 -12.26
N ARG A 182 4.02 12.92 -11.93
CA ARG A 182 4.67 12.31 -10.76
C ARG A 182 4.02 12.74 -9.45
N GLN A 183 3.71 14.02 -9.28
CA GLN A 183 3.00 14.53 -8.10
C GLN A 183 1.62 13.88 -7.96
N VAL A 184 0.84 13.80 -9.04
CA VAL A 184 -0.49 13.16 -9.02
C VAL A 184 -0.38 11.67 -8.69
N ALA A 185 0.55 10.96 -9.33
CA ALA A 185 0.80 9.54 -9.07
C ALA A 185 1.20 9.30 -7.61
N TRP A 186 2.13 10.11 -7.08
CA TRP A 186 2.58 10.04 -5.69
C TRP A 186 1.46 10.29 -4.70
N GLN A 187 0.65 11.34 -4.91
CA GLN A 187 -0.47 11.66 -4.01
C GLN A 187 -1.50 10.53 -3.97
N ARG A 188 -1.82 9.94 -5.13
CA ARG A 188 -2.75 8.83 -5.21
C ARG A 188 -2.18 7.58 -4.53
N ALA A 189 -0.96 7.19 -4.88
CA ALA A 189 -0.29 6.04 -4.28
C ALA A 189 -0.11 6.20 -2.77
N SER A 190 0.22 7.39 -2.27
CA SER A 190 0.34 7.68 -0.83
C SER A 190 -0.97 7.43 -0.08
N ARG A 191 -2.12 7.76 -0.70
CA ARG A 191 -3.44 7.48 -0.11
C ARG A 191 -3.73 5.98 -0.07
N GLU A 192 -3.44 5.29 -1.17
CA GLU A 192 -3.65 3.84 -1.30
C GLU A 192 -2.72 3.05 -0.35
N ALA A 193 -1.48 3.51 -0.16
CA ALA A 193 -0.48 2.93 0.73
C ALA A 193 -0.88 2.92 2.21
N MET A 194 -1.76 3.84 2.65
CA MET A 194 -2.35 3.78 3.99
C MET A 194 -3.10 2.46 4.24
N GLY A 195 -3.63 1.86 3.18
CA GLY A 195 -4.34 0.60 3.17
C GLY A 195 -3.52 -0.57 2.61
N ASP A 196 -2.24 -0.38 2.27
CA ASP A 196 -1.36 -1.44 1.74
C ASP A 196 0.12 -1.26 2.14
N PRO A 197 0.63 -2.00 3.15
CA PRO A 197 2.03 -1.99 3.56
C PRO A 197 3.01 -2.37 2.45
N GLY A 198 2.61 -3.22 1.49
CA GLY A 198 3.46 -3.56 0.36
C GLY A 198 3.73 -2.34 -0.51
N LEU A 199 2.66 -1.61 -0.85
CA LEU A 199 2.75 -0.35 -1.57
C LEU A 199 3.46 0.74 -0.74
N ALA A 200 3.23 0.79 0.57
CA ALA A 200 3.92 1.73 1.46
C ALA A 200 5.44 1.49 1.49
N ALA A 201 5.87 0.22 1.51
CA ALA A 201 7.27 -0.15 1.45
C ALA A 201 7.88 0.21 0.08
N LEU A 202 7.16 -0.01 -1.01
CA LEU A 202 7.59 0.40 -2.36
C LEU A 202 7.76 1.92 -2.45
N LEU A 203 6.75 2.70 -2.04
CA LEU A 203 6.80 4.17 -2.07
C LEU A 203 7.94 4.75 -1.25
N ALA A 204 8.26 4.15 -0.09
CA ALA A 204 9.38 4.58 0.74
C ALA A 204 10.74 4.43 0.04
N GLY A 205 10.85 3.53 -0.95
CA GLY A 205 12.05 3.33 -1.77
C GLY A 205 12.13 4.24 -3.00
N LEU A 206 11.01 4.83 -3.43
CA LEU A 206 10.93 5.66 -4.63
C LEU A 206 11.27 7.12 -4.33
N PRO A 207 11.83 7.86 -5.31
CA PRO A 207 12.14 9.28 -5.12
C PRO A 207 10.85 10.10 -4.99
N PHE A 208 10.85 11.07 -4.08
CA PHE A 208 9.75 12.01 -3.95
C PHE A 208 9.74 12.96 -5.18
N PRO A 209 8.58 13.20 -5.81
CA PRO A 209 8.48 14.14 -6.92
C PRO A 209 8.95 15.56 -6.50
N GLY A 210 9.85 16.16 -7.27
CA GLY A 210 10.46 17.45 -6.94
C GLY A 210 11.77 17.37 -6.14
N GLU A 211 12.20 16.19 -5.66
CA GLU A 211 13.58 16.02 -5.18
C GLU A 211 14.54 15.94 -6.37
N SER A 212 15.38 16.96 -6.55
CA SER A 212 16.47 16.88 -7.52
C SER A 212 17.51 15.84 -7.06
N PRO A 213 18.01 14.94 -7.94
CA PRO A 213 18.96 13.89 -7.58
C PRO A 213 20.30 14.43 -7.01
N ALA A 214 20.55 15.74 -7.10
CA ALA A 214 21.73 16.40 -6.53
C ALA A 214 21.77 16.45 -4.99
N THR A 215 20.65 16.20 -4.28
CA THR A 215 20.59 16.42 -2.83
C THR A 215 21.09 15.22 -1.99
N ARG A 216 21.27 14.04 -2.58
CA ARG A 216 21.76 12.84 -1.85
C ARG A 216 23.29 12.79 -1.69
N ALA A 217 24.05 13.64 -2.39
CA ALA A 217 25.50 13.65 -2.37
C ALA A 217 26.09 14.77 -1.49
N ARG A 218 25.81 14.74 -0.18
CA ARG A 218 26.65 15.48 0.78
C ARG A 218 26.78 14.66 2.07
N PRO A 219 27.83 13.83 2.22
CA PRO A 219 28.23 13.40 3.55
C PRO A 219 28.66 14.65 4.32
N SER A 220 27.96 14.93 5.42
CA SER A 220 28.36 15.90 6.43
C SER A 220 29.77 15.54 6.91
N ARG A 221 30.78 16.28 6.41
CA ARG A 221 32.07 16.38 7.09
C ARG A 221 31.82 17.14 8.39
N CYS A 222 31.77 16.40 9.50
CA CYS A 222 32.00 16.98 10.82
C CYS A 222 33.46 17.46 10.87
N CYS A 223 33.65 18.76 11.05
CA CYS A 223 34.83 19.32 11.70
C CYS A 223 34.65 19.21 13.22
#